data_AF-A0A3B0XPS5-F1
#
_entry.id   AF-A0A3B0XPS5-F1
#
_cell.length_a   1.000
_cell.length_b   1.000
_cell.length_c   1.000
_cell.angle_alpha   90.00
_cell.angle_beta   90.00
_cell.angle_gamma   90.00
#
_symmetry.space_group_name_H-M   'P 1'
#
loop_
_entity.id
_entity.type
_entity.pdbx_description
1 polymer ?
#
loop_
_entity_poly.entity_id
_entity_poly.type
_entity_poly.pdbx_seq_one_letter_code
_entity_poly.pdbx_strand_id
1 'polypeptide(L)' 'MEYRYGSHTVYKIQYHFVFVTKYRYQVLKGDVGLKLRELIRQTCQS' A
#
# COMPACT_ATOMS: atom_id res chain seq x y z
N MET A 1 12.01 12.52 -4.98
CA MET A 1 11.88 11.76 -3.72
C MET A 1 12.59 12.55 -2.64
N GLU A 2 11.89 13.48 -2.01
CA GLU A 2 12.46 14.40 -1.02
C GLU A 2 12.25 13.88 0.41
N TYR A 3 13.10 14.35 1.31
CA TYR A 3 12.97 14.07 2.75
C TYR A 3 11.72 14.76 3.29
N ARG A 4 11.04 14.10 4.24
CA ARG A 4 9.92 14.68 4.98
C ARG A 4 10.43 15.30 6.27
N TYR A 5 9.84 16.44 6.64
CA TYR A 5 10.19 17.21 7.82
C TYR A 5 8.97 17.26 8.75
N GLY A 6 9.13 16.82 9.99
CA GLY A 6 8.23 17.10 11.11
C GLY A 6 8.84 18.17 12.02
N SER A 7 8.12 18.58 13.07
CA SER A 7 8.54 19.70 13.95
C SER A 7 9.95 19.54 14.53
N HIS A 8 10.40 18.31 14.77
CA HIS A 8 11.74 18.01 15.29
C HIS A 8 12.38 16.78 14.62
N THR A 9 11.92 16.38 13.44
CA THR A 9 12.41 15.15 12.78
C THR A 9 12.55 15.33 11.27
N VAL A 10 13.60 14.73 10.70
CA VAL A 10 13.80 14.63 9.25
C VAL A 10 13.89 13.15 8.91
N TYR A 11 13.01 12.67 8.04
CA TYR A 11 12.91 11.24 7.77
C TYR A 11 12.58 10.92 6.31
N LYS A 12 13.05 9.75 5.87
CA LYS A 12 12.73 9.14 4.59
C LYS A 12 12.58 7.65 4.83
N ILE A 13 11.34 7.23 5.02
CA ILE A 13 11.03 5.84 5.40
C ILE A 13 10.32 5.18 4.24
N GLN A 14 10.88 4.07 3.76
CA GLN A 14 10.38 3.31 2.62
C GLN A 14 10.26 1.85 3.04
N TYR A 15 9.11 1.24 2.73
CA TYR A 15 8.81 -0.14 3.09
C TYR A 15 8.42 -0.93 1.86
N HIS A 16 8.74 -2.23 1.86
CA HIS A 16 8.28 -3.20 0.88
C HIS A 16 7.30 -4.16 1.55
N PHE A 17 6.01 -3.98 1.32
CA PHE A 17 4.97 -4.87 1.84
C PHE A 17 4.52 -5.87 0.77
N VAL A 18 4.42 -7.14 1.14
CA VAL A 18 3.87 -8.21 0.29
C VAL A 18 2.77 -8.92 1.06
N PHE A 19 1.61 -9.08 0.42
CA PHE A 19 0.45 -9.77 0.99
C PHE A 19 0.03 -10.92 0.07
N VAL A 20 -0.57 -11.94 0.65
CA VAL A 20 -1.14 -13.09 -0.07
C VAL A 20 -2.56 -13.36 0.41
N THR A 21 -3.36 -13.97 -0.46
CA THR A 21 -4.73 -14.37 -0.14
C THR A 21 -4.73 -15.54 0.86
N LYS A 22 -5.81 -15.64 1.64
CA LYS A 22 -6.06 -16.81 2.48
C LYS A 22 -6.04 -18.07 1.59
N TYR A 23 -5.29 -19.09 2.02
CA TYR A 23 -5.06 -20.33 1.26
C TYR A 23 -4.39 -20.16 -0.12
N ARG A 24 -3.79 -19.00 -0.42
CA ARG A 24 -3.11 -18.70 -1.69
C ARG A 24 -3.97 -18.86 -2.95
N TYR A 25 -5.29 -18.74 -2.81
CA TYR A 25 -6.16 -18.75 -3.98
C TYR A 25 -5.83 -17.59 -4.92
N GLN A 26 -5.78 -17.87 -6.23
CA GLN A 26 -5.42 -16.90 -7.25
C GLN A 26 -6.58 -15.95 -7.62
N VAL A 27 -7.25 -15.38 -6.60
CA VAL A 27 -8.44 -14.53 -6.76
C VAL A 27 -8.12 -13.06 -7.06
N LEU A 28 -6.87 -12.63 -6.88
CA LEU A 28 -6.42 -11.25 -7.16
C LEU A 28 -6.19 -11.03 -8.66
N LYS A 29 -7.25 -11.20 -9.46
CA LYS A 29 -7.25 -11.05 -10.92
C LYS A 29 -8.50 -10.30 -11.36
N GLY A 30 -8.47 -9.73 -12.57
CA GLY A 30 -9.60 -8.98 -13.14
C GLY A 30 -10.07 -7.84 -12.23
N ASP A 31 -11.39 -7.68 -12.14
CA ASP A 31 -12.04 -6.59 -11.40
C ASP A 31 -11.72 -6.62 -9.91
N VAL A 32 -11.53 -7.80 -9.31
CA VAL A 32 -11.18 -7.95 -7.90
C VAL A 32 -9.81 -7.32 -7.61
N GLY A 33 -8.83 -7.54 -8.48
CA GLY A 33 -7.50 -6.93 -8.37
C GLY A 33 -7.54 -5.41 -8.54
N LEU A 34 -8.34 -4.92 -9.49
CA LEU A 34 -8.52 -3.49 -9.71
C LEU A 34 -9.17 -2.81 -8.50
N LYS A 35 -10.23 -3.41 -7.94
CA LYS A 35 -10.92 -2.84 -6.77
C LYS A 35 -10.04 -2.86 -5.53
N LEU A 36 -9.26 -3.92 -5.31
CA LEU A 36 -8.32 -3.99 -4.21
C LEU A 36 -7.28 -2.85 -4.29
N ARG A 37 -6.74 -2.59 -5.48
CA ARG A 37 -5.78 -1.50 -5.69
C ARG A 37 -6.39 -0.12 -5.37
N GLU A 38 -7.65 0.09 -5.73
CA GLU A 38 -8.39 1.31 -5.39
C GLU A 38 -8.54 1.47 -3.88
N LEU A 39 -8.99 0.42 -3.18
CA LEU A 39 -9.16 0.42 -1.73
C LEU A 39 -7.85 0.69 -0.99
N ILE A 40 -6.74 0.06 -1.40
CA ILE A 40 -5.42 0.31 -0.79
C ILE A 40 -5.03 1.78 -0.92
N ARG A 41 -5.25 2.39 -2.09
CA ARG A 41 -4.94 3.82 -2.29
C ARG A 41 -5.83 4.71 -1.43
N GLN A 42 -7.12 4.42 -1.33
CA GLN A 42 -8.05 5.18 -0.49
C GLN A 42 -7.62 5.14 0.98
N THR A 43 -7.27 3.97 1.50
CA THR A 43 -6.79 3.82 2.88
C THR A 43 -5.51 4.61 3.15
N CYS A 44 -4.57 4.66 2.20
CA CYS A 44 -3.33 5.43 2.35
C CYS A 44 -3.48 6.94 2.13
N GLN A 45 -4.63 7.39 1.62
CA GLN A 45 -4.93 8.82 1.45
C GLN A 45 -5.68 9.40 2.66
N SER A 46 -6.26 8.55 3.51
CA SER A 46 -6.89 8.93 4.77
C SER A 46 -5.86 9.19 5.86
#